data_AF-A0A526Z4A8-F1
#
_entry.id   AF-A0A526Z4A8-F1
#
_cell.length_a   1.000
_cell.length_b   1.000
_cell.length_c   1.000
_cell.angle_alpha   90.00
_cell.angle_beta   90.00
_cell.angle_gamma   90.00
#
_symmetry.space_group_name_H-M   'P 1'
#
loop_
_entity.id
_entity.type
_entity.pdbx_description
1 polymer ?
#
loop_
_entity_poly.entity_id
_entity_poly.type
_entity_poly.pdbx_seq_one_letter_code
_entity_poly.pdbx_strand_id
1 'polypeptide(L)' 'MSDVITTRREGTILEVTLDRPKANAIDLNTSRLMGETFKAFRDDPD' A
#
# COMPACT_ATOMS: atom_id res chain seq x y z
N MET A 1 -11.42 -1.27 -11.17
CA MET A 1 -10.48 -2.29 -10.66
C MET A 1 -10.63 -2.25 -9.16
N SER A 2 -10.95 -3.36 -8.51
CA SER A 2 -11.00 -3.42 -7.05
C SER A 2 -9.62 -3.04 -6.50
N ASP A 3 -9.53 -2.01 -5.66
CA ASP A 3 -8.28 -1.61 -5.02
C ASP A 3 -7.80 -2.74 -4.13
N VAL A 4 -6.69 -3.37 -4.51
CA VAL A 4 -6.08 -4.50 -3.78
C VAL A 4 -5.29 -4.03 -2.57
N ILE A 5 -5.02 -2.72 -2.46
CA ILE A 5 -4.31 -2.11 -1.35
C ILE A 5 -5.20 -1.02 -0.77
N THR A 6 -5.41 -1.07 0.54
CA THR A 6 -6.03 0.01 1.31
C THR A 6 -5.03 0.52 2.34
N THR A 7 -5.04 1.82 2.59
CA THR A 7 -4.12 2.47 3.52
C THR A 7 -4.87 3.21 4.60
N ARG A 8 -4.28 3.21 5.80
CA ARG A 8 -4.72 4.00 6.95
C ARG A 8 -3.48 4.59 7.61
N ARG A 9 -3.61 5.81 8.12
CA ARG A 9 -2.52 6.49 8.83
C ARG A 9 -2.93 6.77 10.28
N GLU A 10 -2.06 6.42 11.20
CA GLU A 10 -2.20 6.73 12.63
C GLU A 10 -0.92 7.42 13.13
N GLY A 11 -0.94 8.75 13.12
CA GLY A 11 0.25 9.55 13.41
C GLY A 11 1.39 9.25 12.43
N THR A 12 2.49 8.70 12.95
CA THR A 12 3.67 8.31 12.17
C THR A 12 3.65 6.85 11.72
N ILE A 13 2.52 6.15 11.86
CA ILE A 13 2.34 4.77 11.41
C ILE A 13 1.49 4.75 10.15
N LEU A 14 2.00 4.11 9.09
CA LEU A 14 1.24 3.73 7.92
C LEU A 14 0.82 2.26 8.02
N GLU A 15 -0.47 2.02 8.11
CA GLU A 15 -1.07 0.70 7.96
C GLU A 15 -1.43 0.48 6.48
N VAL A 16 -0.96 -0.63 5.92
CA VAL A 16 -1.24 -1.04 4.56
C VAL A 16 -1.86 -2.42 4.58
N THR A 17 -3.11 -2.51 4.15
CA THR A 17 -3.85 -3.78 4.04
C THR A 17 -3.84 -4.23 2.58
N LEU A 18 -3.25 -5.38 2.32
CA LEU A 18 -3.27 -6.05 1.02
C LEU A 18 -4.40 -7.09 1.03
N ASP A 19 -5.45 -6.81 0.25
CA ASP A 19 -6.61 -7.70 0.09
C ASP A 19 -6.64 -8.22 -1.34
N ARG A 20 -5.91 -9.31 -1.57
CA ARG A 20 -5.81 -9.93 -2.89
C ARG A 20 -5.98 -11.45 -2.79
N PRO A 21 -6.91 -12.05 -3.57
CA PRO A 21 -7.04 -13.50 -3.66
C PRO A 21 -5.71 -14.20 -3.97
N LYS A 22 -5.58 -15.46 -3.53
CA LYS A 22 -4.33 -16.26 -3.57
C LYS A 22 -3.28 -15.77 -2.57
N ALA A 23 -3.65 -15.76 -1.30
CA ALA A 23 -2.76 -15.48 -0.17
C ALA A 23 -2.02 -14.13 -0.30
N ASN A 24 -2.68 -13.12 -0.84
CA ASN A 24 -2.12 -11.78 -1.01
C ASN A 24 -0.81 -11.75 -1.83
N ALA A 25 -0.67 -12.66 -2.80
CA ALA A 25 0.52 -12.69 -3.66
C ALA A 25 0.71 -11.35 -4.39
N ILE A 26 1.94 -10.83 -4.38
CA ILE A 26 2.29 -9.54 -4.99
C ILE A 26 2.75 -9.78 -6.44
N ASP A 27 2.01 -9.22 -7.40
CA ASP A 27 2.42 -9.16 -8.81
C ASP A 27 3.13 -7.84 -9.14
N LEU A 28 3.55 -7.67 -10.39
CA LEU A 28 4.25 -6.47 -10.85
C LEU A 28 3.46 -5.18 -10.59
N ASN A 29 2.16 -5.20 -10.84
CA ASN A 29 1.31 -4.02 -10.68
C ASN A 29 1.15 -3.67 -9.20
N THR A 30 0.92 -4.68 -8.36
CA THR A 30 0.83 -4.54 -6.91
C THR A 30 2.15 -4.05 -6.33
N SER A 31 3.29 -4.57 -6.79
CA SER A 31 4.63 -4.13 -6.35
C SER A 31 4.88 -2.65 -6.66
N ARG A 32 4.51 -2.18 -7.86
CA ARG A 32 4.62 -0.76 -8.22
C ARG A 32 3.71 0.11 -7.35
N LEU A 33 2.47 -0.32 -7.12
CA LEU A 33 1.52 0.39 -6.27
C LEU A 33 2.01 0.52 -4.83
N MET A 34 2.58 -0.55 -4.26
CA MET A 34 3.22 -0.50 -2.94
C MET A 34 4.39 0.48 -2.93
N GLY A 35 5.23 0.48 -3.97
CA GLY A 35 6.34 1.42 -4.09
C GLY A 35 5.89 2.88 -4.04
N GLU A 36 4.86 3.25 -4.82
CA GLU A 36 4.30 4.60 -4.78
C GLU A 36 3.64 4.92 -3.42
N THR A 37 2.97 3.95 -2.81
CA THR A 37 2.36 4.11 -1.47
C THR A 37 3.41 4.44 -0.41
N PHE A 38 4.51 3.68 -0.37
CA PHE A 38 5.59 3.91 0.59
C PHE A 38 6.36 5.19 0.31
N LYS A 39 6.58 5.52 -0.97
CA LYS A 39 7.20 6.78 -1.37
C LYS A 39 6.38 7.97 -0.91
N ALA A 40 5.06 7.93 -1.15
CA ALA A 40 4.15 9.00 -0.74
C ALA A 40 4.21 9.22 0.78
N PHE A 41 4.17 8.15 1.57
CA PHE A 41 4.28 8.25 3.03
C PHE A 41 5.65 8.73 3.52
N ARG A 42 6.75 8.27 2.90
CA ARG A 42 8.12 8.70 3.25
C ARG A 42 8.34 10.19 2.96
N ASP A 43 7.78 10.66 1.85
CA ASP A 43 7.95 12.03 1.36
C ASP A 43 6.89 12.99 1.94
N ASP A 44 5.95 12.48 2.74
CA ASP A 44 4.93 13.26 3.45
C ASP A 44 5.60 14.07 4.59
N PRO A 45 5.51 15.41 4.59
CA PRO A 45 6.16 16.25 5.60
C PRO A 45 5.43 16.28 6.95
N ASP A 46 4.17 15.85 7.00
CA ASP A 46 3.33 15.80 8.22
C ASP A 46 3.55 14.50 8.99
#